data_AF-A0A3G3JUA4-F1
#
_entry.id   AF-A0A3G3JUA4-F1
#
_cell.length_a   1.000
_cell.length_b   1.000
_cell.length_c   1.000
_cell.angle_alpha   90.00
_cell.angle_beta   90.00
_cell.angle_gamma   90.00
#
_symmetry.space_group_name_H-M   'P 1'
#
loop_
_entity.id
_entity.type
_entity.pdbx_description
1 polymer ?
#
loop_
_entity_poly.entity_id
_entity_poly.type
_entity_poly.pdbx_seq_one_letter_code
_entity_poly.pdbx_strand_id
1 'polypeptide(L)' 'MNHVFEQMMTDVGGLLERVQTYDRNRTYREEIAKMERTCEKIKRRGNAGEPDRAVLEQLAGMKVRLLTMFENLLFIA' A
#
# COMPACT_ATOMS: atom_id res chain seq x y z
N MET A 1 2.05 -10.03 -18.03
CA MET A 1 1.94 -9.12 -16.87
C MET A 1 2.88 -9.66 -15.80
N ASN A 2 3.67 -8.81 -15.13
CA ASN A 2 4.76 -9.26 -14.25
C ASN A 2 4.19 -9.80 -12.92
N HIS A 3 4.37 -11.10 -12.66
CA HIS A 3 3.85 -11.77 -11.46
C HIS A 3 4.34 -11.11 -10.14
N VAL A 4 5.57 -10.62 -10.10
CA VAL A 4 6.13 -9.95 -8.91
C VAL A 4 5.33 -8.69 -8.58
N PHE A 5 4.99 -7.92 -9.61
CA PHE A 5 4.21 -6.70 -9.45
C PHE A 5 2.79 -6.97 -8.95
N GLU A 6 2.11 -7.97 -9.52
CA GLU A 6 0.77 -8.35 -9.07
C GLU A 6 0.76 -8.80 -7.61
N GLN A 7 1.76 -9.59 -7.20
CA GLN A 7 1.91 -10.01 -5.81
C GLN A 7 2.15 -8.80 -4.89
N MET A 8 3.04 -7.88 -5.24
CA MET A 8 3.29 -6.68 -4.44
C MET A 8 2.07 -5.78 -4.33
N MET A 9 1.30 -5.62 -5.41
CA MET A 9 0.05 -4.87 -5.40
C MET A 9 -1.00 -5.52 -4.49
N THR A 10 -1.08 -6.85 -4.51
CA THR A 10 -1.99 -7.63 -3.65
C THR A 10 -1.61 -7.48 -2.18
N ASP A 11 -0.33 -7.64 -1.85
CA ASP A 11 0.20 -7.48 -0.49
C ASP A 11 -0.08 -6.08 0.07
N VAL A 12 0.23 -5.04 -0.70
CA VAL A 12 0.02 -3.64 -0.31
C VAL A 12 -1.47 -3.33 -0.16
N GLY A 13 -2.31 -3.83 -1.07
CA GLY A 13 -3.77 -3.67 -0.99
C GLY A 13 -4.35 -4.31 0.28
N GLY A 14 -3.96 -5.54 0.58
CA GLY A 14 -4.41 -6.23 1.79
C GLY A 14 -3.94 -5.54 3.07
N LEU A 15 -2.72 -5.00 3.11
CA LEU A 15 -2.23 -4.22 4.25
C LEU A 15 -2.97 -2.90 4.41
N LEU A 16 -3.27 -2.18 3.32
CA LEU A 16 -4.07 -0.95 3.34
C LEU A 16 -5.44 -1.19 3.98
N GLU A 17 -6.15 -2.23 3.54
CA GLU A 17 -7.46 -2.59 4.09
C GLU A 17 -7.40 -2.90 5.60
N ARG A 18 -6.36 -3.64 6.03
CA ARG A 18 -6.16 -3.94 7.44
C ARG A 18 -5.86 -2.69 8.26
N VAL A 19 -4.95 -1.83 7.81
CA VAL A 19 -4.63 -0.57 8.49
C VAL A 19 -5.88 0.30 8.59
N GLN A 20 -6.66 0.44 7.53
CA GLN A 20 -7.90 1.21 7.53
C GLN A 20 -8.94 0.65 8.50
N THR A 21 -9.06 -0.68 8.60
CA THR A 21 -9.98 -1.35 9.52
C THR A 21 -9.59 -1.11 10.98
N TYR A 22 -8.29 -1.08 11.29
CA TYR A 22 -7.79 -0.88 12.64
C TYR A 22 -7.65 0.59 13.04
N ASP A 23 -7.54 1.51 12.08
CA ASP A 23 -7.45 2.96 12.31
C ASP A 23 -8.82 3.58 12.68
N ARG A 24 -9.43 3.10 13.76
CA ARG A 24 -10.76 3.53 14.23
C ARG A 24 -10.83 5.03 14.52
N ASN A 25 -9.72 5.60 14.99
CA ASN A 25 -9.60 7.02 15.32
C ASN A 25 -9.21 7.88 14.12
N ARG A 26 -9.04 7.29 12.93
CA ARG A 26 -8.67 7.99 11.68
C ARG A 26 -7.35 8.74 11.78
N THR A 27 -6.43 8.25 12.61
CA THR A 27 -5.10 8.82 12.86
C THR A 27 -4.26 8.88 11.58
N TYR A 28 -4.41 7.90 10.69
CA TYR A 28 -3.65 7.79 9.45
C TYR A 28 -4.49 8.07 8.20
N ARG A 29 -5.70 8.63 8.35
CA ARG A 29 -6.67 8.83 7.24
C ARG A 29 -6.07 9.49 6.00
N GLU A 30 -5.31 10.58 6.17
CA GLU A 30 -4.71 11.29 5.03
C GLU A 30 -3.64 10.46 4.33
N GLU A 31 -2.84 9.74 5.11
CA GLU A 31 -1.75 8.91 4.61
C GLU A 31 -2.30 7.69 3.86
N ILE A 32 -3.33 7.03 4.41
CA ILE A 32 -4.08 5.95 3.74
C ILE A 32 -4.66 6.44 2.41
N ALA A 33 -5.37 7.57 2.41
CA ALA A 33 -5.96 8.11 1.18
C ALA A 33 -4.91 8.47 0.11
N LYS A 34 -3.73 8.93 0.54
CA LYS A 34 -2.60 9.19 -0.37
C LYS A 34 -2.06 7.89 -0.95
N MET A 35 -1.96 6.84 -0.14
CA MET A 35 -1.49 5.53 -0.57
C MET A 35 -2.48 4.85 -1.53
N GLU A 36 -3.79 4.92 -1.27
CA GLU A 36 -4.84 4.42 -2.18
C GLU A 36 -4.73 5.06 -3.58
N ARG A 37 -4.67 6.39 -3.63
CA ARG A 37 -4.47 7.13 -4.89
C ARG A 37 -3.16 6.74 -5.59
N THR A 38 -2.13 6.41 -4.83
CA THR A 38 -0.83 5.98 -5.38
C THR A 38 -0.95 4.57 -5.97
N CYS A 39 -1.56 3.63 -5.27
CA CYS A 39 -1.85 2.29 -5.78
C CYS A 39 -2.69 2.32 -7.06
N GLU A 40 -3.71 3.17 -7.14
CA GLU A 40 -4.50 3.32 -8.37
C GLU A 40 -3.70 3.85 -9.55
N LYS A 41 -2.80 4.81 -9.32
CA LYS A 41 -1.90 5.34 -10.35
C LYS A 41 -0.93 4.26 -10.82
N ILE A 42 -0.35 3.52 -9.88
CA ILE A 42 0.57 2.43 -10.16
C ILE A 42 -0.13 1.31 -10.94
N LYS A 43 -1.34 0.89 -10.52
CA LYS A 43 -2.13 -0.12 -11.23
C LYS A 43 -2.43 0.29 -12.67
N ARG A 44 -2.82 1.55 -12.89
CA ARG A 44 -3.05 2.09 -14.25
C ARG A 44 -1.78 2.05 -15.10
N ARG A 45 -0.62 2.37 -14.53
CA ARG A 45 0.67 2.31 -15.23
C ARG A 45 1.11 0.87 -15.52
N GLY A 46 1.01 -0.04 -14.55
CA GLY A 46 1.36 -1.45 -14.71
C GLY A 46 0.45 -2.21 -15.69
N ASN A 47 -0.79 -1.75 -15.88
CA ASN A 47 -1.65 -2.26 -16.95
C ASN A 47 -1.23 -1.78 -18.35
N ALA A 48 -0.50 -0.67 -18.44
CA ALA A 48 -0.05 -0.07 -19.70
C ALA A 48 1.33 -0.56 -20.15
N GLY A 49 2.05 -1.31 -19.31
CA GLY A 49 3.39 -1.81 -19.62
C GLY A 49 4.06 -2.47 -18.42
N GLU A 50 5.31 -2.90 -18.59
CA GLU A 50 6.08 -3.47 -17.48
C GLU A 50 6.40 -2.40 -16.43
N PRO A 51 6.16 -2.69 -15.14
CA PRO A 51 6.48 -1.77 -14.06
C PRO A 51 7.99 -1.62 -13.95
N ASP A 52 8.45 -0.38 -13.96
CA ASP A 52 9.85 -0.07 -13.75
C ASP A 52 10.29 -0.34 -12.29
N ARG A 53 11.61 -0.34 -12.09
CA ARG A 53 12.21 -0.55 -10.76
C ARG A 53 11.73 0.47 -9.72
N ALA A 54 11.49 1.72 -10.12
CA ALA A 54 11.05 2.77 -9.21
C ALA A 54 9.64 2.51 -8.68
N VAL A 55 8.75 1.94 -9.50
CA VAL A 55 7.42 1.48 -9.08
C VAL A 55 7.53 0.36 -8.04
N LEU A 56 8.42 -0.60 -8.24
CA LEU A 56 8.63 -1.70 -7.28
C LEU A 56 9.20 -1.19 -5.95
N GLU A 57 10.17 -0.27 -5.99
CA GLU A 57 10.72 0.38 -4.80
C GLU A 57 9.67 1.21 -4.05
N GLN A 58 8.79 1.89 -4.79
CA GLN A 58 7.67 2.62 -4.20
C GLN A 58 6.69 1.68 -3.48
N LEU A 59 6.33 0.54 -4.09
CA LEU A 59 5.47 -0.46 -3.47
C LEU A 59 6.12 -1.10 -2.23
N ALA A 60 7.43 -1.36 -2.27
CA ALA A 60 8.18 -1.85 -1.13
C ALA A 60 8.17 -0.84 0.04
N GLY A 61 8.39 0.44 -0.24
CA GLY A 61 8.32 1.51 0.75
C GLY A 61 6.93 1.65 1.37
N MET A 62 5.87 1.56 0.55
CA MET A 62 4.49 1.55 1.03
C MET A 62 4.22 0.36 1.95
N LYS A 63 4.66 -0.85 1.58
CA LYS A 63 4.51 -2.05 2.40
C LYS A 63 5.13 -1.87 3.78
N VAL A 64 6.37 -1.37 3.85
CA VAL A 64 7.06 -1.10 5.13
C VAL A 64 6.27 -0.11 5.98
N ARG A 65 5.84 1.02 5.38
CA ARG A 65 5.11 2.04 6.12
C ARG A 65 3.76 1.54 6.65
N LEU A 66 3.03 0.76 5.86
CA LEU A 66 1.77 0.14 6.28
C LEU A 66 1.96 -0.86 7.42
N LEU A 67 3.03 -1.66 7.39
CA LEU A 67 3.37 -2.55 8.51
C LEU A 67 3.63 -1.75 9.78
N THR A 68 4.42 -0.67 9.71
CA THR A 68 4.67 0.20 10.87
C THR A 68 3.39 0.85 11.41
N MET A 69 2.49 1.32 10.53
CA MET A 69 1.18 1.82 10.98
C MET A 69 0.37 0.75 11.67
N PHE A 70 0.33 -0.46 11.09
CA PHE A 70 -0.42 -1.57 11.64
C PHE A 70 0.11 -1.98 13.03
N GLU A 71 1.44 -2.06 13.19
CA GLU A 71 2.09 -2.31 14.48
C GLU A 71 1.74 -1.24 15.52
N ASN A 72 1.78 0.04 15.13
CA ASN A 72 1.39 1.14 16.03
C ASN A 72 -0.09 1.04 16.43
N LEU A 73 -0.98 0.73 15.49
CA LEU A 73 -2.40 0.56 15.77
C LEU A 73 -2.66 -0.63 16.69
N LEU A 74 -1.92 -1.73 16.55
CA LEU A 74 -2.03 -2.89 17.43
C LEU A 74 -1.49 -2.62 18.84
N PHE A 75 -0.46 -1.79 18.97
CA PHE A 75 0.11 -1.43 20.27
C PHE A 75 -0.75 -0.43 21.05
N ILE A 76 -1.53 0.40 20.34
CA ILE A 76 -2.37 1.46 20.91
C ILE A 76 -3.83 1.00 21.11
N ALA A 77 -4.24 -0.15 20.54
CA ALA A 77 -5.58 -0.74 20.67
C ALA A 77 -5.79 -1.50 21.98
#